data_AF-A0A1H6JA10-F1
#
_entry.id   AF-A0A1H6JA10-F1
#
_cell.length_a   1.000
_cell.length_b   1.000
_cell.length_c   1.000
_cell.angle_alpha   90.00
_cell.angle_beta   90.00
_cell.angle_gamma   90.00
#
_symmetry.space_group_name_H-M   'P 1'
#
loop_
_entity.id
_entity.type
_entity.pdbx_description
1 polymer ?
#
loop_
_entity_poly.entity_id
_entity_poly.type
_entity_poly.pdbx_seq_one_letter_code
_entity_poly.pdbx_strand_id
1 'polypeptide(L)' 'MADLQELHKQYPSIKLIAHSDRDTEKAVKPLLEMGFAGYLLIGSDRDDFIKAIDGVTNGGRYFSVGVAKIVQEYFGNK' A
#
# COMPACT_ATOMS: atom_id res chain seq x y z
N MET A 1 -9.52 -10.70 -4.91
CA MET A 1 -9.26 -9.41 -5.59
C MET A 1 -10.54 -8.74 -6.06
N ALA A 2 -11.49 -9.47 -6.65
CA ALA A 2 -12.79 -8.92 -7.06
C ALA A 2 -13.53 -8.17 -5.92
N ASP A 3 -13.59 -8.76 -4.72
CA ASP A 3 -14.27 -8.14 -3.58
C ASP A 3 -13.65 -6.79 -3.16
N LEU A 4 -12.32 -6.67 -3.28
CA LEU A 4 -11.59 -5.46 -2.90
C LEU A 4 -11.77 -4.35 -3.95
N GLN A 5 -11.82 -4.74 -5.22
CA GLN A 5 -12.18 -3.82 -6.31
C GLN A 5 -13.61 -3.32 -6.15
N GLU A 6 -14.53 -4.20 -5.75
CA GLU A 6 -15.92 -3.83 -5.48
C GLU A 6 -16.04 -2.88 -4.28
N LEU A 7 -15.32 -3.16 -3.19
CA LEU A 7 -15.24 -2.25 -2.05
C LEU A 7 -14.77 -0.84 -2.46
N HIS A 8 -13.73 -0.77 -3.31
CA HIS A 8 -13.20 0.51 -3.78
C HIS A 8 -14.19 1.27 -4.68
N LYS A 9 -15.00 0.56 -5.47
CA LYS A 9 -16.08 1.18 -6.26
C LYS A 9 -17.19 1.74 -5.39
N GLN A 10 -17.58 1.02 -4.34
CA GLN A 10 -18.65 1.44 -3.42
C GLN A 10 -18.19 2.59 -2.51
N TYR A 11 -16.93 2.58 -2.11
CA TYR A 11 -16.35 3.56 -1.19
C TYR A 11 -15.07 4.17 -1.79
N PRO A 12 -15.16 5.01 -2.82
CA PRO A 12 -13.98 5.55 -3.52
C PRO A 12 -13.10 6.45 -2.64
N SER A 13 -13.62 6.94 -1.52
CA SER A 13 -12.85 7.70 -0.52
C SER A 13 -12.04 6.82 0.43
N ILE A 14 -12.34 5.51 0.50
CA ILE A 14 -11.64 4.60 1.41
C ILE A 14 -10.16 4.52 1.04
N LYS A 15 -9.31 4.63 2.03
CA LYS A 15 -7.87 4.47 1.86
C LYS A 15 -7.47 3.08 2.29
N LEU A 16 -6.64 2.44 1.47
CA LEU A 16 -6.22 1.05 1.68
C LEU A 16 -4.71 1.00 1.95
N ILE A 17 -4.35 0.31 3.03
CA ILE A 17 -2.98 0.02 3.44
C ILE A 17 -2.88 -1.50 3.57
N ALA A 18 -1.91 -2.11 2.90
CA ALA A 18 -1.66 -3.54 2.99
C ALA A 18 -0.76 -3.85 4.19
N HIS A 19 -0.94 -5.00 4.81
CA HIS A 19 -0.04 -5.50 5.85
C HIS A 19 0.26 -6.98 5.61
N SER A 20 1.53 -7.33 5.33
CA SER A 20 1.94 -8.70 5.01
C SER A 20 3.45 -8.86 5.17
N ASP A 21 3.93 -10.09 5.33
CA ASP A 21 5.34 -10.48 5.30
C ASP A 21 5.94 -10.60 3.88
N ARG A 22 5.14 -10.42 2.81
CA ARG A 22 5.53 -10.72 1.43
C ARG A 22 6.04 -9.48 0.69
N ASP A 23 7.35 -9.38 0.50
CA ASP A 23 8.02 -8.26 -0.16
C ASP A 23 8.29 -8.46 -1.66
N THR A 24 7.67 -9.45 -2.30
CA THR A 24 7.90 -9.78 -3.72
C THR A 24 7.03 -8.97 -4.67
N GLU A 25 7.49 -8.70 -5.90
CA GLU A 25 6.71 -7.99 -6.93
C GLU A 25 5.33 -8.60 -7.16
N LYS A 26 5.26 -9.95 -7.21
CA LYS A 26 4.00 -10.69 -7.40
C LYS A 26 2.99 -10.44 -6.28
N ALA A 27 3.44 -10.07 -5.09
CA ALA A 27 2.57 -9.72 -3.97
C ALA A 27 2.24 -8.22 -3.95
N VAL A 28 3.23 -7.35 -4.17
CA VAL A 28 3.10 -5.90 -4.00
C VAL A 28 2.42 -5.23 -5.19
N LYS A 29 2.82 -5.56 -6.42
CA LYS A 29 2.39 -4.87 -7.64
C LYS A 29 0.87 -4.90 -7.86
N PRO A 30 0.15 -6.03 -7.67
CA PRO A 30 -1.30 -6.03 -7.81
C PRO A 30 -2.01 -5.09 -6.84
N LEU A 31 -1.47 -4.88 -5.63
CA LEU A 31 -2.04 -3.96 -4.65
C LEU A 31 -1.85 -2.50 -5.09
N LEU A 32 -0.67 -2.17 -5.64
CA LEU A 32 -0.41 -0.85 -6.23
C LEU A 32 -1.35 -0.57 -7.42
N GLU A 33 -1.58 -1.55 -8.28
CA GLU A 33 -2.51 -1.46 -9.41
C GLU A 33 -3.97 -1.24 -8.96
N MET A 34 -4.35 -1.79 -7.81
CA MET A 34 -5.66 -1.53 -7.18
C MET A 34 -5.74 -0.20 -6.43
N GLY A 35 -4.66 0.59 -6.38
CA GLY A 35 -4.66 1.92 -5.78
C GLY A 35 -4.37 1.94 -4.28
N PHE A 36 -3.75 0.89 -3.73
CA PHE A 36 -3.25 0.93 -2.35
C PHE A 36 -2.26 2.08 -2.17
N ALA A 37 -2.52 2.93 -1.18
CA ALA A 37 -1.70 4.09 -0.87
C ALA A 37 -0.62 3.74 0.18
N GLY A 38 -0.69 2.57 0.80
CA GLY A 38 0.43 2.10 1.61
C GLY A 38 0.58 0.59 1.73
N TYR A 39 1.76 0.18 2.22
CA TYR A 39 2.15 -1.20 2.47
C TYR A 39 3.09 -1.26 3.68
N LEU A 40 2.71 -2.02 4.70
CA LEU A 40 3.49 -2.29 5.90
C LEU A 40 3.95 -3.76 5.93
N LEU A 41 5.25 -3.99 6.07
CA LEU A 41 5.78 -5.34 6.28
C LEU A 41 5.47 -5.83 7.70
N ILE A 42 5.21 -7.13 7.87
CA ILE A 42 5.16 -7.74 9.21
C ILE A 42 6.49 -7.46 9.92
N GLY A 43 6.42 -6.98 11.16
CA GLY A 43 7.56 -6.48 11.93
C GLY A 43 7.68 -4.95 11.95
N SER A 44 6.85 -4.21 11.20
CA SER A 44 6.71 -2.76 11.34
C SER A 44 6.23 -2.42 12.76
N ASP A 45 6.79 -1.37 13.35
CA ASP A 45 6.48 -0.97 14.71
C ASP A 45 5.29 0.00 14.80
N ARG A 46 4.89 0.34 16.02
CA ARG A 46 3.79 1.28 16.28
C ARG A 46 3.94 2.60 15.51
N ASP A 47 5.16 3.13 15.43
CA ASP A 47 5.39 4.44 14.84
C ASP A 47 5.32 4.37 13.30
N ASP A 48 5.71 3.24 12.71
CA ASP A 48 5.47 2.97 11.29
C ASP A 48 3.98 2.91 10.95
N PHE A 49 3.17 2.25 11.79
CA PHE A 49 1.71 2.24 11.62
C PHE A 49 1.10 3.65 11.69
N ILE A 50 1.53 4.46 12.66
CA ILE A 50 1.06 5.85 12.80
C ILE A 50 1.43 6.67 11.57
N LYS A 51 2.69 6.62 11.13
CA LYS A 51 3.14 7.32 9.92
C LYS A 51 2.39 6.87 8.67
N ALA A 52 2.12 5.57 8.56
CA ALA A 52 1.39 5.02 7.43
C ALA A 52 -0.06 5.52 7.39
N ILE A 53 -0.76 5.45 8.52
CA ILE A 53 -2.14 5.92 8.64
C ILE A 53 -2.20 7.43 8.38
N ASP A 54 -1.44 8.23 9.12
CA ASP A 54 -1.45 9.69 9.00
C ASP A 54 -1.04 10.16 7.60
N GLY A 55 0.00 9.55 7.04
CA GLY A 55 0.47 9.88 5.69
C GLY A 55 -0.60 9.60 4.64
N VAL A 56 -1.25 8.44 4.70
CA VAL A 56 -2.28 8.03 3.75
C VAL A 56 -3.58 8.83 3.91
N THR A 57 -4.00 9.13 5.14
CA THR A 57 -5.20 9.96 5.38
C THR A 57 -5.02 11.38 4.88
N ASN A 58 -3.78 11.90 4.90
CA ASN A 58 -3.43 13.22 4.38
C ASN A 58 -3.15 13.24 2.86
N GLY A 59 -3.49 12.16 2.14
CA GLY A 59 -3.33 12.06 0.68
C GLY A 59 -1.91 11.68 0.22
N GLY A 60 -1.02 11.40 1.15
CA GLY A 60 0.31 10.86 0.89
C GLY A 60 0.29 9.34 0.67
N ARG A 61 1.48 8.76 0.68
CA ARG A 61 1.70 7.31 0.58
C ARG A 61 2.77 6.89 1.58
N TYR A 62 2.70 5.64 2.05
CA TYR A 62 3.70 5.06 2.93
C TYR A 62 4.00 3.62 2.54
N PHE A 63 5.26 3.28 2.31
CA PHE A 63 5.68 1.93 1.97
C PHE A 63 6.89 1.54 2.80
N SER A 64 6.86 0.38 3.44
CA SER A 64 8.02 -0.16 4.16
C SER A 64 9.24 -0.25 3.23
N VAL A 65 10.43 -0.03 3.80
CA VAL A 65 11.69 0.02 3.05
C VAL A 65 11.94 -1.25 2.22
N GLY A 66 11.56 -2.43 2.74
CA GLY A 66 11.73 -3.71 2.03
C GLY A 66 11.01 -3.80 0.68
N VAL A 67 9.95 -3.01 0.45
CA VAL A 67 9.24 -2.96 -0.84
C VAL A 67 9.54 -1.68 -1.64
N ALA A 68 10.40 -0.80 -1.14
CA ALA A 68 10.63 0.52 -1.72
C ALA A 68 11.12 0.46 -3.17
N LYS A 69 11.98 -0.51 -3.51
CA LYS A 69 12.47 -0.68 -4.89
C LYS A 69 11.32 -0.99 -5.87
N ILE A 70 10.45 -1.93 -5.51
CA ILE A 70 9.29 -2.33 -6.33
C ILE A 70 8.35 -1.13 -6.53
N VAL A 71 8.12 -0.37 -5.46
CA VAL A 71 7.28 0.83 -5.48
C VAL A 71 7.88 1.92 -6.38
N GLN A 72 9.19 2.18 -6.26
CA GLN A 72 9.89 3.14 -7.10
C GLN A 72 9.83 2.75 -8.57
N GLU A 73 10.07 1.49 -8.91
CA GLU A 73 9.97 0.99 -10.28
C GLU A 73 8.53 1.09 -10.81
N TYR A 74 7.52 0.81 -9.98
CA TYR A 74 6.12 0.93 -10.38
C TYR A 74 5.73 2.38 -10.72
N PHE A 75 6.16 3.36 -9.92
CA PHE A 75 5.81 4.77 -10.12
C PHE A 75 6.74 5.49 -11.11
N GLY A 76 7.99 5.05 -11.26
CA GLY A 76 8.94 5.62 -12.22
C GLY A 76 8.70 5.19 -13.67
N ASN A 77 7.97 4.09 -13.88
CA ASN A 77 7.57 3.59 -15.20
C ASN A 77 6.21 4.14 -15.69
N LYS A 78 5.62 5.10 -14.97
CA LYS A 78 4.42 5.84 -15.38
C LYS A 78 4.80 7.27 -15.75
#